data_AF-A0A4R0VSR8-F1
#
_entry.id   AF-A0A4R0VSR8-F1
#
_cell.length_a   1.000
_cell.length_b   1.000
_cell.length_c   1.000
_cell.angle_alpha   90.00
_cell.angle_beta   90.00
_cell.angle_gamma   90.00
#
_symmetry.space_group_name_H-M   'P 1'
#
loop_
_entity.id
_entity.type
_entity.pdbx_description
1 polymer ?
#
loop_
_entity_poly.entity_id
_entity_poly.type
_entity_poly.pdbx_seq_one_letter_code
_entity_poly.pdbx_strand_id
1 'polypeptide(L)'
;MRAPQPEPPIPGSFATPSLLAWIVNGKYVMSLPLYRIETDLKACGATISRQDMANWMMNVHARWLAKVHERMKVELLSHVVFRQVGVSCLVMYFFRV
;
A
#
# COMPACT_ATOMS: atom_id res chain seq x y z
N MET A 1 -22.32 -23.58 14.73
CA MET A 1 -21.00 -23.86 14.12
C MET A 1 -20.45 -22.55 13.58
N ARG A 2 -19.21 -22.15 13.93
CA ARG A 2 -18.57 -20.95 13.39
C ARG A 2 -17.95 -21.33 12.04
N ALA A 3 -18.23 -20.56 10.99
CA ALA A 3 -17.64 -20.78 9.67
C ALA A 3 -16.10 -20.70 9.78
N PRO A 4 -15.35 -21.52 9.03
CA PRO A 4 -13.89 -21.41 8.97
C PRO A 4 -13.51 -19.98 8.58
N GLN A 5 -12.58 -19.37 9.32
CA GLN A 5 -12.09 -18.06 8.96
C GLN A 5 -11.32 -18.18 7.64
N PRO A 6 -11.59 -17.30 6.65
CA PRO A 6 -10.80 -17.29 5.42
C PRO A 6 -9.33 -17.02 5.75
N GLU A 7 -8.44 -17.63 4.98
CA GLU A 7 -7.00 -17.44 5.14
C GLU A 7 -6.64 -15.96 5.00
N PRO A 8 -5.76 -15.43 5.87
CA PRO A 8 -5.36 -14.03 5.79
C PRO A 8 -4.57 -13.80 4.49
N PRO A 9 -4.77 -12.65 3.81
CA PRO A 9 -4.05 -12.31 2.57
C PRO A 9 -2.53 -12.31 2.72
N ILE A 10 -2.03 -12.01 3.92
CA ILE A 10 -0.62 -12.02 4.28
C ILE A 10 -0.42 -13.12 5.33
N PRO A 11 0.27 -14.22 5.00
CA PRO A 11 0.54 -15.31 5.95
C PRO A 11 1.28 -14.80 7.19
N GLY A 12 0.91 -15.31 8.37
CA GLY A 12 1.52 -14.90 9.64
C GLY A 12 1.08 -13.51 10.15
N SER A 13 0.18 -12.83 9.44
CA SER A 13 -0.43 -11.58 9.87
C SER A 13 -1.91 -11.77 10.18
N PHE A 14 -2.45 -10.94 11.08
CA PHE A 14 -3.89 -10.83 11.33
C PHE A 14 -4.58 -9.84 10.38
N ALA A 15 -3.85 -9.26 9.44
CA ALA A 15 -4.38 -8.28 8.50
C ALA A 15 -5.49 -8.88 7.64
N THR A 16 -6.70 -8.32 7.76
CA THR A 16 -7.84 -8.70 6.93
C THR A 16 -7.79 -7.96 5.59
N PRO A 17 -8.42 -8.48 4.52
CA PRO A 17 -8.49 -7.77 3.23
C PRO A 17 -9.03 -6.35 3.36
N SER A 18 -10.09 -6.17 4.16
CA SER A 18 -10.72 -4.86 4.37
C SER A 18 -9.80 -3.89 5.11
N LEU A 19 -9.05 -4.37 6.11
CA LEU A 19 -8.07 -3.55 6.81
C LEU A 19 -6.96 -3.09 5.87
N LEU A 20 -6.43 -4.00 5.04
CA LEU A 20 -5.41 -3.67 4.05
C LEU A 20 -5.93 -2.63 3.05
N ALA A 21 -7.14 -2.83 2.51
CA ALA A 21 -7.75 -1.88 1.58
C ALA A 21 -7.92 -0.48 2.19
N TRP A 22 -8.36 -0.41 3.45
CA TRP A 22 -8.51 0.85 4.16
C TRP A 22 -7.16 1.56 4.38
N ILE A 23 -6.12 0.84 4.80
CA ILE A 23 -4.77 1.40 4.99
C ILE A 23 -4.18 1.87 3.66
N VAL A 24 -4.32 1.08 2.58
CA VAL A 24 -3.87 1.45 1.23
C VAL A 24 -4.56 2.73 0.76
N ASN A 25 -5.88 2.81 0.93
CA ASN A 25 -6.65 4.01 0.60
C ASN A 25 -6.19 5.22 1.42
N GLY A 26 -6.02 5.06 2.73
CA GLY A 26 -5.49 6.10 3.60
C GLY A 26 -4.12 6.60 3.14
N LYS A 27 -3.17 5.68 2.88
CA LYS A 27 -1.79 6.01 2.51
C LYS A 27 -1.68 6.65 1.13
N TYR A 28 -2.31 6.07 0.11
CA TYR A 28 -2.05 6.44 -1.29
C TYR A 28 -3.12 7.36 -1.88
N VAL A 29 -4.38 7.25 -1.47
CA VAL A 29 -5.48 8.09 -2.00
C VAL A 29 -5.65 9.34 -1.14
N MET A 30 -5.66 9.17 0.19
CA MET A 30 -5.82 10.29 1.13
C MET A 30 -4.49 10.91 1.58
N SER A 31 -3.36 10.37 1.11
CA SER A 31 -2.01 10.84 1.46
C SER A 31 -1.74 10.90 2.98
N LEU A 32 -2.35 10.02 3.76
CA LEU A 32 -2.13 9.92 5.20
C LEU A 32 -0.81 9.18 5.48
N PRO A 33 0.12 9.78 6.23
CA PRO A 33 1.32 9.06 6.62
C PRO A 33 0.97 7.94 7.61
N LEU A 34 1.70 6.82 7.55
CA LEU A 34 1.39 5.61 8.33
C LEU A 34 1.40 5.86 9.86
N TYR A 35 2.18 6.80 10.37
CA TYR A 35 2.17 7.15 11.80
C TYR A 35 0.83 7.78 12.24
N ARG A 36 0.16 8.50 11.33
CA ARG A 36 -1.15 9.10 11.59
C ARG A 36 -2.23 8.03 11.65
N ILE A 37 -2.18 7.10 10.69
CA ILE A 37 -3.05 5.93 10.67
C ILE A 37 -2.87 5.09 11.95
N GLU A 38 -1.63 4.91 12.41
CA GLU A 38 -1.34 4.23 13.68
C GLU A 38 -1.98 4.97 14.87
N THR A 39 -1.90 6.30 14.89
CA THR A 39 -2.53 7.12 15.95
C THR A 39 -4.06 6.98 15.94
N ASP A 40 -4.67 7.00 14.76
CA ASP A 40 -6.12 6.86 14.59
C ASP A 40 -6.60 5.45 15.03
N LEU A 41 -5.88 4.40 14.64
CA LEU A 41 -6.18 3.03 15.07
C LEU A 41 -6.03 2.86 16.58
N LYS A 42 -5.00 3.49 17.18
CA LYS A 42 -4.78 3.47 18.62
C LYS A 42 -5.91 4.16 19.37
N ALA A 43 -6.47 5.25 18.83
CA ALA A 43 -7.66 5.91 19.37
C ALA A 43 -8.90 5.01 19.29
N CYS A 44 -9.00 4.14 18.29
CA CYS A 44 -10.04 3.10 18.16
C CYS A 44 -9.77 1.84 19.00
N GLY A 45 -8.71 1.82 19.83
CA GLY A 45 -8.34 0.67 20.66
C GLY A 45 -7.56 -0.44 19.94
N ALA A 46 -7.13 -0.22 18.70
CA ALA A 46 -6.32 -1.16 17.93
C ALA A 46 -4.84 -0.77 17.94
N THR A 47 -3.98 -1.62 18.48
CA THR A 47 -2.53 -1.39 18.49
C THR A 47 -1.88 -2.06 17.28
N ILE A 48 -1.73 -1.30 16.20
CA ILE A 48 -1.05 -1.75 14.97
C ILE A 48 0.12 -0.82 14.72
N SER A 49 1.34 -1.37 14.66
CA SER A 49 2.54 -0.55 14.50
C SER A 49 2.65 -0.01 13.07
N ARG A 50 3.24 1.18 12.91
CA ARG A 50 3.65 1.70 11.59
C ARG A 50 4.50 0.71 10.80
N GLN A 51 5.37 -0.05 11.48
CA GLN A 51 6.27 -1.01 10.84
C GLN A 51 5.50 -2.19 10.23
N ASP A 52 4.52 -2.74 10.94
CA ASP A 52 3.67 -3.80 10.43
C ASP A 52 2.90 -3.33 9.20
N MET A 53 2.32 -2.13 9.28
CA MET A 53 1.63 -1.54 8.13
C MET A 53 2.57 -1.33 6.93
N ALA A 54 3.80 -0.85 7.14
CA ALA A 54 4.78 -0.69 6.07
C ALA A 54 5.12 -2.05 5.42
N ASN A 55 5.39 -3.08 6.24
CA ASN A 55 5.64 -4.44 5.75
C ASN A 55 4.44 -5.00 4.98
N TRP A 56 3.21 -4.71 5.43
CA TRP A 56 2.00 -5.10 4.73
C TRP A 56 1.86 -4.39 3.38
N MET A 57 2.15 -3.09 3.30
CA MET A 57 2.10 -2.36 2.03
C MET A 57 3.10 -2.94 1.01
N MET A 58 4.30 -3.31 1.48
CA MET A 58 5.29 -3.99 0.62
C MET A 58 4.80 -5.34 0.12
N ASN A 59 4.19 -6.15 1.00
CA ASN A 59 3.58 -7.41 0.60
C ASN A 59 2.42 -7.21 -0.38
N VAL A 60 1.57 -6.21 -0.15
CA VAL A 60 0.46 -5.87 -1.04
C VAL A 60 0.98 -5.50 -2.43
N HIS A 61 2.04 -4.68 -2.48
CA HIS A 61 2.67 -4.30 -3.73
C HIS A 61 3.21 -5.53 -4.47
N ALA A 62 4.06 -6.32 -3.81
CA ALA A 62 4.71 -7.47 -4.41
C ALA A 62 3.72 -8.53 -4.92
N ARG A 63 2.61 -8.75 -4.21
CA ARG A 63 1.62 -9.79 -4.54
C ARG A 63 0.65 -9.35 -5.63
N TRP A 64 0.16 -8.11 -5.60
CA TRP A 64 -0.99 -7.70 -6.43
C TRP A 64 -0.71 -6.50 -7.33
N LEU A 65 0.04 -5.48 -6.87
CA LEU A 65 0.17 -4.22 -7.60
C LEU A 65 1.39 -4.15 -8.52
N ALA A 66 2.40 -5.00 -8.31
CA ALA A 66 3.66 -4.95 -9.05
C ALA A 66 3.46 -5.01 -10.58
N LYS A 67 2.57 -5.89 -11.08
CA LYS A 67 2.32 -6.02 -12.52
C LYS A 67 1.71 -4.77 -13.14
N VAL A 68 0.75 -4.16 -12.44
CA VAL A 68 0.10 -2.92 -12.90
C VAL A 68 1.10 -1.77 -12.85
N HIS A 69 1.87 -1.68 -11.77
CA HIS A 69 2.93 -0.68 -11.60
C HIS A 69 3.98 -0.75 -12.72
N GLU A 70 4.51 -1.94 -13.02
CA GLU A 70 5.49 -2.09 -14.10
C GLU A 70 4.90 -1.73 -15.46
N ARG A 71 3.64 -2.09 -15.74
CA ARG A 71 3.01 -1.70 -17.00
C ARG A 71 2.83 -0.18 -17.09
N MET A 72 2.34 0.47 -16.04
CA MET A 72 2.20 1.92 -16.00
C MET A 72 3.54 2.61 -16.20
N LYS A 73 4.61 2.10 -15.57
CA LYS A 73 5.96 2.63 -15.73
C LYS A 73 6.46 2.54 -17.17
N VAL A 74 6.27 1.41 -17.84
CA VAL A 74 6.65 1.24 -19.26
C VAL A 74 5.91 2.25 -20.13
N GLU A 75 4.59 2.38 -19.98
CA GLU A 75 3.77 3.31 -20.77
C GLU A 75 4.18 4.76 -20.51
N LEU A 76 4.32 5.17 -19.25
CA LEU A 76 4.71 6.53 -18.89
C LEU A 76 6.08 6.92 -19.46
N LEU A 77 7.04 5.99 -19.49
CA LEU A 77 8.37 6.24 -20.05
C LEU A 77 8.40 6.26 -21.59
N SER A 78 7.36 5.74 -22.25
CA SER A 78 7.23 5.76 -23.71
C SER A 78 6.85 7.13 -24.26
N HIS A 79 6.21 7.99 -23.44
CA HIS A 79 5.76 9.31 -23.86
C HIS A 79 6.81 10.40 -23.58
N VAL A 80 7.21 11.14 -24.63
CA VAL A 80 8.23 12.23 -24.60
C VAL A 80 7.97 13.30 -23.53
N VAL A 81 6.70 13.63 -23.28
CA VAL A 81 6.30 14.67 -22.30
C VAL A 81 6.72 14.30 -20.87
N PHE A 82 6.57 13.03 -20.47
CA PHE A 82 6.96 12.57 -19.13
C PHE A 82 8.47 12.37 -18.95
N ARG A 83 9.22 12.31 -20.05
CA ARG A 83 10.68 12.23 -20.03
C ARG A 83 11.34 13.59 -19.76
N GLN A 84 10.72 14.69 -20.21
CA GLN A 84 11.28 16.04 -20.06
C GLN A 84 10.83 16.75 -18.78
N VAL A 85 9.61 16.50 -18.33
CA VAL A 85 9.12 16.99 -17.04
C VAL A 85 9.68 16.05 -15.97
N GLY A 86 10.51 16.51 -15.05
CA GLY A 86 11.16 15.71 -13.99
C GLY A 86 10.23 14.93 -13.03
N VAL A 87 8.93 14.85 -13.33
CA VAL A 87 7.92 14.00 -12.65
C VAL A 87 8.20 12.50 -12.78
N SER A 88 9.02 12.07 -13.73
CA SER A 88 9.55 10.69 -13.74
C SER A 88 10.19 10.32 -12.39
N CYS A 89 10.80 11.30 -11.70
CA CYS A 89 11.42 11.05 -10.39
C CYS A 89 10.36 10.88 -9.28
N LEU A 90 9.36 11.77 -9.19
CA LEU A 90 8.35 11.72 -8.12
C LEU A 90 7.42 10.51 -8.22
N VAL A 91 7.00 10.12 -9.42
CA VAL A 91 6.17 8.91 -9.62
C VAL A 91 6.97 7.65 -9.31
N MET A 92 8.26 7.59 -9.65
CA MET A 92 9.12 6.45 -9.29
C MET A 92 9.49 6.42 -7.80
N TYR A 93 9.68 7.56 -7.15
CA TYR A 93 10.01 7.64 -5.73
C TYR A 93 8.83 7.24 -4.83
N PHE A 94 7.59 7.54 -5.22
CA PHE A 94 6.40 7.23 -4.41
C PHE A 94 6.14 5.70 -4.28
N PHE A 95 6.72 4.90 -5.17
CA PHE A 95 6.58 3.44 -5.19
C PHE A 95 7.89 2.67 -4.88
N ARG A 96 8.97 3.38 -4.53
CA ARG A 96 10.25 2.75 -4.12
C ARG A 96 10.41 2.64 -2.59
N VAL A 97 9.34 2.93 -1.84
CA VAL A 97 9.24 2.75 -0.38
C VAL A 97 8.35 1.58 -0.04
#